data_AF-A0A0D3DKS1-F1
#
_entry.id   AF-A0A0D3DKS1-F1
#
_cell.length_a   1.000
_cell.length_b   1.000
_cell.length_c   1.000
_cell.angle_alpha   90.00
_cell.angle_beta   90.00
_cell.angle_gamma   90.00
#
_symmetry.space_group_name_H-M   'P 1'
#
loop_
_entity.id
_entity.type
_entity.pdbx_description
1 polymer ?
#
loop_
_entity_poly.entity_id
_entity_poly.type
_entity_poly.pdbx_seq_one_letter_code
_entity_poly.pdbx_strand_id
1 'polypeptide(L)'
;MNSTQIPPDEDEEDMLLAMQLIGLRIVPYAIKTAIELDLLEIIAKAGPLGTHLSPLDLASKVAARNPDAPMMIDRLLRLLSAYSVCTCKLVNDKEGKEFRIYGLGKAGRKLIKDEDRFSLASTLRFTNPKFEGDMWYE
;
A
#
# COMPACT_ATOMS: atom_id res chain seq x y z
N MET A 1 10.71 28.49 29.42
CA MET A 1 9.74 28.99 28.42
C MET A 1 8.84 27.82 28.10
N ASN A 2 7.60 27.84 28.62
CA ASN A 2 6.62 26.79 28.39
C ASN A 2 6.06 26.98 26.98
N SER A 3 6.28 26.00 26.10
CA SER A 3 5.59 25.92 24.82
C SER A 3 4.13 25.59 25.11
N THR A 4 3.25 26.58 24.97
CA THR A 4 1.80 26.37 24.99
C THR A 4 1.45 25.45 23.83
N GLN A 5 1.16 24.19 24.13
CA GLN A 5 0.52 23.31 23.15
C GLN A 5 -0.91 23.83 22.97
N ILE A 6 -1.17 24.40 21.80
CA ILE A 6 -2.52 24.73 21.36
C ILE A 6 -3.18 23.37 21.07
N PRO A 7 -4.28 23.02 21.75
CA PRO A 7 -5.00 21.78 21.43
C PRO A 7 -5.45 21.85 19.96
N PRO A 8 -5.43 20.72 19.24
CA PRO A 8 -5.97 20.66 17.89
C PRO A 8 -7.43 21.15 17.89
N ASP A 9 -7.81 21.88 16.85
CA ASP A 9 -9.18 22.36 16.68
C ASP A 9 -10.09 21.15 16.52
N GLU A 10 -11.01 20.93 17.47
CA GLU A 10 -11.88 19.75 17.52
C GLU A 10 -12.69 19.60 16.22
N ASP A 11 -13.06 20.72 15.59
CA ASP A 11 -13.77 20.75 14.30
C ASP A 11 -12.89 20.24 13.13
N GLU A 12 -11.58 20.49 13.18
CA GLU A 12 -10.62 20.01 12.17
C GLU A 12 -10.40 18.50 12.29
N GLU A 13 -10.27 17.97 13.51
CA GLU A 13 -10.14 16.53 13.75
C GLU A 13 -11.37 15.76 13.30
N ASP A 14 -12.57 16.27 13.61
CA ASP A 14 -13.84 15.69 13.17
C ASP A 14 -13.98 15.69 11.64
N MET A 15 -13.56 16.78 10.98
CA MET A 15 -13.55 16.86 9.52
C MET A 15 -12.59 15.82 8.91
N LEU A 16 -11.38 15.69 9.45
CA LEU A 16 -10.40 14.70 8.98
C LEU A 16 -10.89 13.27 9.19
N LEU A 17 -11.53 12.98 10.32
CA LEU A 17 -12.13 11.68 10.59
C LEU A 17 -13.26 11.37 9.59
N ALA A 18 -14.16 12.33 9.34
CA ALA A 18 -15.22 12.17 8.36
C ALA A 18 -14.66 11.87 6.96
N MET A 19 -13.63 12.60 6.53
CA MET A 19 -12.93 12.35 5.26
C MET A 19 -12.30 10.96 5.21
N GLN A 20 -11.66 10.52 6.30
CA GLN A 20 -11.08 9.17 6.39
C GLN A 20 -12.17 8.10 6.28
N LEU A 21 -13.28 8.24 7.01
CA LEU A 21 -14.40 7.29 7.01
C LEU A 21 -15.03 7.14 5.61
N ILE A 22 -15.19 8.25 4.88
CA ILE A 22 -15.66 8.23 3.48
C ILE A 22 -14.67 7.46 2.59
N GLY A 23 -13.37 7.66 2.80
CA GLY A 23 -12.29 7.02 2.04
C GLY A 23 -12.02 5.55 2.39
N LEU A 24 -12.51 5.04 3.53
CA LEU A 24 -12.22 3.68 4.00
C LEU A 24 -12.58 2.59 2.99
N ARG A 25 -13.60 2.82 2.15
CA ARG A 25 -13.99 1.87 1.10
C ARG A 25 -12.85 1.56 0.13
N ILE A 26 -11.91 2.48 -0.07
CA ILE A 26 -10.78 2.32 -0.99
C ILE A 26 -9.77 1.29 -0.45
N VAL A 27 -9.66 1.12 0.87
CA VAL A 27 -8.63 0.27 1.48
C VAL A 27 -8.81 -1.21 1.14
N PRO A 28 -10.01 -1.83 1.26
CA PRO A 28 -10.23 -3.20 0.78
C PRO A 28 -9.92 -3.39 -0.70
N TYR A 29 -10.26 -2.41 -1.56
CA TYR A 29 -9.93 -2.49 -2.99
C TYR A 29 -8.43 -2.40 -3.23
N ALA A 30 -7.72 -1.51 -2.54
CA ALA A 30 -6.27 -1.41 -2.62
C ALA A 30 -5.59 -2.72 -2.21
N ILE A 31 -6.05 -3.35 -1.12
CA ILE A 31 -5.53 -4.64 -0.68
C ILE A 31 -5.81 -5.72 -1.75
N LYS A 32 -7.03 -5.77 -2.27
CA LYS A 32 -7.41 -6.70 -3.35
C LYS A 32 -6.52 -6.54 -4.58
N THR A 33 -6.33 -5.32 -5.05
CA THR A 33 -5.46 -5.02 -6.20
C THR A 33 -4.01 -5.44 -5.95
N ALA A 34 -3.47 -5.18 -4.75
CA ALA A 34 -2.12 -5.60 -4.41
C ALA A 34 -1.94 -7.13 -4.35
N ILE A 35 -3.00 -7.87 -3.98
CA ILE A 35 -3.04 -9.33 -4.05
C ILE A 35 -3.15 -9.80 -5.50
N GLU A 36 -4.03 -9.22 -6.31
CA GLU A 36 -4.23 -9.61 -7.71
C GLU A 36 -3.00 -9.36 -8.60
N LEU A 37 -2.22 -8.34 -8.27
CA LEU A 37 -0.93 -8.05 -8.91
C LEU A 37 0.25 -8.83 -8.28
N ASP A 38 -0.01 -9.69 -7.29
CA ASP A 38 1.01 -10.44 -6.53
C ASP A 38 2.11 -9.55 -5.90
N LEU A 39 1.85 -8.25 -5.68
CA LEU A 39 2.87 -7.30 -5.20
C LEU A 39 3.44 -7.72 -3.84
N LEU A 40 2.57 -8.17 -2.93
CA LEU A 40 2.97 -8.60 -1.58
C LEU A 40 3.82 -9.88 -1.64
N GLU A 41 3.47 -10.80 -2.53
CA GLU A 41 4.21 -12.06 -2.77
C GLU A 41 5.58 -11.79 -3.40
N ILE A 42 5.66 -10.84 -4.34
CA ILE A 42 6.91 -10.43 -4.98
C ILE A 42 7.85 -9.79 -3.96
N ILE A 43 7.35 -8.91 -3.08
CA ILE A 43 8.16 -8.32 -2.00
C ILE A 43 8.64 -9.42 -1.05
N ALA A 44 7.77 -10.36 -0.67
CA ALA A 44 8.11 -11.46 0.24
C ALA A 44 9.22 -12.37 -0.32
N LYS A 45 9.23 -12.60 -1.64
CA LYS A 45 10.20 -13.47 -2.34
C LYS A 45 11.46 -12.75 -2.79
N ALA A 46 11.54 -11.42 -2.63
CA ALA A 46 12.65 -10.61 -3.14
C ALA A 46 13.98 -10.86 -2.42
N GLY A 47 13.95 -11.39 -1.21
CA GLY A 47 15.13 -11.63 -0.39
C GLY A 47 14.76 -11.92 1.07
N PRO A 48 15.72 -11.82 2.00
CA PRO A 48 15.47 -12.01 3.43
C PRO A 48 14.33 -11.13 3.95
N LEU A 49 13.69 -11.59 5.03
CA LEU A 49 12.59 -10.87 5.66
C LEU A 49 13.01 -9.44 6.00
N GLY A 50 12.30 -8.45 5.45
CA GLY A 50 12.64 -7.03 5.57
C GLY A 50 13.30 -6.41 4.33
N THR A 51 13.45 -7.17 3.24
CA THR A 51 13.81 -6.62 1.93
C THR A 51 12.77 -5.60 1.47
N HIS A 52 13.24 -4.51 0.86
CA HIS A 52 12.40 -3.47 0.29
C HIS A 52 12.69 -3.35 -1.21
N LEU A 53 11.65 -3.13 -2.01
CA LEU A 53 11.74 -2.95 -3.47
C LEU A 53 11.23 -1.57 -3.87
N SER A 54 11.79 -0.99 -4.94
CA SER A 54 11.24 0.23 -5.51
C SER A 54 9.97 -0.06 -6.33
N PRO A 55 9.08 0.94 -6.52
CA PRO A 55 7.95 0.81 -7.43
C PRO A 55 8.36 0.44 -8.87
N LEU A 56 9.55 0.89 -9.30
CA LEU A 56 10.09 0.54 -10.61
C LEU A 56 10.45 -0.95 -10.70
N ASP A 57 11.11 -1.50 -9.66
CA ASP A 57 11.43 -2.92 -9.59
C ASP A 57 10.15 -3.78 -9.61
N LEU A 58 9.12 -3.35 -8.89
CA LEU A 58 7.83 -4.04 -8.86
C LEU A 58 7.10 -3.96 -10.20
N ALA A 59 7.01 -2.76 -10.79
CA ALA A 59 6.41 -2.55 -12.11
C ALA A 59 7.07 -3.40 -13.20
N SER A 60 8.40 -3.53 -13.16
CA SER A 60 9.16 -4.35 -14.11
C SER A 60 8.74 -5.84 -14.08
N LYS A 61 8.19 -6.33 -12.96
CA LYS A 61 7.76 -7.72 -12.80
C LYS A 61 6.30 -7.94 -13.15
N VAL A 62 5.42 -6.97 -12.89
CA VAL A 62 3.96 -7.15 -13.01
C VAL A 62 3.34 -6.44 -14.21
N ALA A 63 3.97 -5.37 -14.70
CA ALA A 63 3.41 -4.48 -15.71
C ALA A 63 4.50 -3.77 -16.54
N ALA A 64 5.52 -4.50 -16.98
CA ALA A 64 6.71 -3.94 -17.64
C ALA A 64 6.44 -3.07 -18.88
N ARG A 65 5.29 -3.27 -19.54
CA ARG A 65 4.89 -2.53 -20.74
C ARG A 65 4.09 -1.25 -20.45
N ASN A 66 3.66 -1.05 -19.20
CA ASN A 66 2.88 0.12 -18.81
C ASN A 66 3.82 1.18 -18.19
N PRO A 67 4.09 2.30 -18.89
CA PRO A 67 5.01 3.33 -18.39
C PRO A 67 4.51 4.01 -17.10
N ASP A 68 3.21 4.00 -16.85
CA ASP A 68 2.60 4.63 -15.68
C ASP A 68 2.55 3.69 -14.46
N ALA A 69 2.84 2.39 -14.66
CA ALA A 69 2.76 1.39 -13.59
C ALA A 69 3.60 1.71 -12.35
N PRO A 70 4.87 2.20 -12.44
CA PRO A 70 5.65 2.56 -11.25
C PRO A 70 4.93 3.60 -10.38
N MET A 71 4.33 4.62 -11.00
CA MET A 71 3.59 5.66 -10.28
C MET A 71 2.33 5.10 -9.61
N MET A 72 1.56 4.28 -10.33
CA MET A 72 0.34 3.66 -9.78
C MET A 72 0.66 2.74 -8.59
N ILE A 73 1.71 1.92 -8.72
CA ILE A 73 2.18 1.03 -7.65
C ILE A 73 2.66 1.85 -6.44
N ASP A 74 3.40 2.94 -6.65
CA ASP A 74 3.81 3.82 -5.55
C ASP A 74 2.59 4.37 -4.78
N ARG A 75 1.57 4.88 -5.49
CA ARG A 75 0.34 5.40 -4.85
C ARG A 75 -0.39 4.31 -4.07
N LEU A 76 -0.49 3.11 -4.64
CA LEU A 76 -1.13 1.95 -4.02
C LEU A 76 -0.40 1.54 -2.73
N LEU A 77 0.92 1.32 -2.80
CA LEU A 77 1.71 0.85 -1.67
C LEU A 77 1.88 1.92 -0.59
N ARG A 78 1.86 3.21 -0.95
CA ARG A 78 1.82 4.31 0.01
C ARG A 78 0.55 4.28 0.84
N LEU A 79 -0.61 4.09 0.21
CA LEU A 79 -1.87 3.91 0.93
C LEU A 79 -1.79 2.69 1.86
N LEU A 80 -1.35 1.54 1.35
CA LEU A 80 -1.22 0.31 2.14
C LEU A 80 -0.21 0.43 3.30
N SER A 81 0.79 1.29 3.17
CA SER A 81 1.75 1.57 4.25
C SER A 81 1.09 2.32 5.42
N ALA A 82 0.13 3.21 5.15
CA ALA A 82 -0.63 3.89 6.20
C ALA A 82 -1.45 2.91 7.08
N TYR A 83 -1.80 1.74 6.53
CA TYR A 83 -2.52 0.66 7.24
C TYR A 83 -1.60 -0.49 7.68
N SER A 84 -0.28 -0.29 7.73
CA SER A 84 0.70 -1.30 8.15
C SER A 84 0.70 -2.60 7.33
N VAL A 85 0.09 -2.58 6.14
CA VAL A 85 0.13 -3.69 5.17
C VAL A 85 1.52 -3.75 4.53
N CYS A 86 2.08 -2.59 4.21
CA CYS A 86 3.46 -2.43 3.74
C CYS A 86 4.28 -1.61 4.75
N THR A 87 5.60 -1.71 4.65
CA THR A 87 6.53 -0.73 5.23
C THR A 87 7.04 0.18 4.11
N CYS A 88 7.26 1.46 4.40
CA CYS A 88 7.80 2.43 3.45
C CYS A 88 9.07 3.05 4.01
N LYS A 89 10.09 3.21 3.17
CA LYS A 89 11.31 3.96 3.49
C LYS A 89 11.60 4.95 2.36
N LEU A 90 12.11 6.12 2.75
CA LEU A 90 12.66 7.09 1.81
C LEU A 90 14.17 6.83 1.67
N VAL A 91 14.65 6.84 0.42
CA VAL A 91 16.04 6.59 0.06
C VAL A 91 16.46 7.60 -0.99
N ASN A 92 17.71 8.04 -0.94
CA ASN A 92 18.30 8.90 -1.95
C ASN A 92 19.13 8.08 -2.94
N ASP A 93 19.03 8.40 -4.21
CA ASP A 93 19.96 7.88 -5.21
C ASP A 93 21.32 8.59 -5.15
N LYS A 94 22.23 8.21 -6.06
CA LYS A 94 23.57 8.79 -6.14
C LYS A 94 23.57 10.28 -6.51
N GLU A 95 22.48 10.76 -7.11
CA GLU A 95 22.28 12.15 -7.51
C GLU A 95 21.54 12.96 -6.43
N GLY A 96 21.19 12.32 -5.30
CA GLY A 96 20.46 12.95 -4.19
C GLY A 96 18.96 13.04 -4.40
N LYS A 97 18.41 12.40 -5.44
CA LYS A 97 16.97 12.34 -5.68
C LYS A 97 16.34 11.31 -4.73
N GLU A 98 15.33 11.77 -4.00
CA GLU A 98 14.58 10.93 -3.07
C GLU A 98 13.55 10.06 -3.79
N PHE A 99 13.46 8.79 -3.39
CA PHE A 99 12.42 7.87 -3.83
C PHE A 99 12.00 6.92 -2.70
N ARG A 100 10.83 6.31 -2.85
CA ARG A 100 10.28 5.34 -1.89
C ARG A 100 10.63 3.92 -2.26
N ILE A 101 10.89 3.12 -1.25
CA ILE A 101 10.97 1.66 -1.36
C ILE A 101 10.03 1.02 -0.34
N TYR A 102 9.48 -0.14 -0.71
CA TYR A 102 8.42 -0.80 0.02
C TYR A 102 8.81 -2.21 0.44
N GLY A 103 8.54 -2.52 1.70
CA GLY A 103 8.71 -3.84 2.29
C GLY A 103 7.40 -4.40 2.82
N LEU A 104 7.44 -5.63 3.32
CA LEU A 104 6.24 -6.30 3.83
C LEU A 104 5.95 -5.91 5.29
N GLY A 105 4.77 -5.34 5.53
CA GLY A 105 4.29 -4.95 6.84
C GLY A 105 3.80 -6.12 7.70
N LYS A 106 3.47 -5.84 8.97
CA LYS A 106 2.94 -6.84 9.90
C LYS A 106 1.60 -7.40 9.42
N ALA A 107 0.70 -6.53 8.94
CA ALA A 107 -0.59 -6.95 8.41
C ALA A 107 -0.45 -7.65 7.05
N GLY A 108 0.44 -7.15 6.17
CA GLY A 108 0.69 -7.73 4.84
C GLY A 108 1.16 -9.19 4.90
N ARG A 109 1.94 -9.55 5.93
CA ARG A 109 2.34 -10.96 6.15
C ARG A 109 1.19 -11.93 6.34
N LYS A 110 0.02 -11.47 6.80
CA LYS A 110 -1.18 -12.30 6.97
C LYS A 110 -2.04 -12.39 5.71
N LEU A 111 -1.66 -11.64 4.67
CA LEU A 111 -2.34 -11.60 3.38
C LEU A 111 -1.60 -12.39 2.29
N ILE A 112 -0.35 -12.81 2.54
CA ILE A 112 0.38 -13.73 1.65
C ILE A 112 0.12 -15.18 2.05
N LYS A 113 0.32 -16.12 1.12
CA LYS A 113 0.20 -17.55 1.45
C LYS A 113 1.39 -17.97 2.30
N ASP A 114 1.12 -18.34 3.54
CA ASP A 114 2.12 -19.01 4.38
C ASP A 114 2.26 -20.49 3.97
N GLU A 115 3.29 -21.17 4.47
CA GLU A 115 3.53 -22.61 4.22
C GLU A 115 2.30 -23.48 4.56
N ASP A 116 1.47 -23.03 5.50
CA ASP A 116 0.22 -23.66 5.94
C ASP A 116 -1.00 -23.39 5.03
N ARG A 117 -0.82 -22.74 3.87
CA ARG A 117 -1.84 -22.42 2.85
C ARG A 117 -3.02 -21.55 3.29
N PHE A 118 -3.11 -21.16 4.57
CA PHE A 118 -4.13 -20.25 5.06
C PHE A 118 -3.71 -18.79 4.88
N SER A 119 -4.46 -18.03 4.09
CA SER A 119 -4.28 -16.59 3.91
C SER A 119 -5.61 -15.88 3.97
N LEU A 120 -5.66 -14.72 4.65
CA LEU A 120 -6.87 -13.88 4.66
C LEU A 120 -7.16 -13.24 3.30
N ALA A 121 -6.23 -13.32 2.35
CA ALA A 121 -6.46 -12.91 0.96
C ALA A 121 -7.62 -13.67 0.32
N SER A 122 -7.79 -14.97 0.63
CA SER A 122 -8.93 -15.72 0.10
C SER A 122 -10.25 -15.16 0.62
N THR A 123 -10.33 -14.79 1.90
CA THR A 123 -11.52 -14.19 2.50
C THR A 123 -11.90 -12.87 1.84
N LEU A 124 -10.91 -12.01 1.54
CA LEU A 124 -11.13 -10.73 0.86
C LEU A 124 -11.68 -10.86 -0.57
N ARG A 125 -11.37 -11.97 -1.25
CA ARG A 125 -11.88 -12.28 -2.59
C ARG A 125 -13.37 -12.63 -2.57
N PHE A 126 -13.88 -13.15 -1.46
CA PHE A 126 -15.28 -13.54 -1.32
C PHE A 126 -16.17 -12.40 -0.81
N THR A 127 -15.62 -11.45 -0.04
CA THR A 127 -16.42 -10.40 0.62
C THR A 127 -16.55 -9.12 -0.18
N ASN A 128 -15.60 -8.80 -1.05
CA ASN A 128 -15.70 -7.61 -1.89
C ASN A 128 -16.42 -7.94 -3.21
N PRO A 129 -17.60 -7.35 -3.50
CA PRO A 129 -18.17 -7.42 -4.83
C PRO A 129 -17.18 -6.84 -5.85
N LYS A 130 -17.26 -7.28 -7.11
CA LYS A 130 -16.51 -6.64 -8.20
C LYS A 130 -16.84 -5.15 -8.17
N PHE A 131 -15.81 -4.31 -8.19
CA PHE A 131 -16.01 -2.88 -8.31
C PHE A 131 -16.63 -2.60 -9.69
N GLU A 132 -17.93 -2.33 -9.74
CA GLU A 132 -18.61 -1.81 -10.93
C GLU A 132 -18.34 -0.30 -10.97
N GLY A 133 -17.22 0.09 -11.58
CA GLY A 133 -16.89 1.49 -11.82
C GLY A 133 -15.48 1.66 -12.37
N ASP A 134 -15.33 2.43 -13.43
CA ASP A 134 -14.04 2.69 -14.05
C ASP A 134 -13.26 3.75 -13.25
N MET A 135 -12.56 3.35 -12.18
CA MET A 135 -11.61 4.25 -11.48
C MET A 135 -10.30 4.45 -12.25
N TRP A 136 -10.21 3.91 -13.46
CA TRP A 136 -8.97 3.86 -14.26
C TRP A 136 -9.06 4.61 -15.59
N TYR A 137 -10.15 5.33 -15.87
CA TYR A 137 -10.24 6.27 -16.97
C TYR A 137 -11.05 7.52 -16.58
N GLU A 138 -10.34 8.52 -16.06
CA GLU A 138 -10.54 9.93 -16.40
C GLU A 138 -9.20 10.52 -16.86
#